data_AF-A0A0S8HVE4-F1
#
_entry.id   AF-A0A0S8HVE4-F1
#
_cell.length_a   1.000
_cell.length_b   1.000
_cell.length_c   1.000
_cell.angle_alpha   90.00
_cell.angle_beta   90.00
_cell.angle_gamma   90.00
#
_symmetry.space_group_name_H-M   'P 1'
#
loop_
_entity.id
_entity.type
_entity.pdbx_description
1 polymer ?
#
loop_
_entity_poly.entity_id
_entity_poly.type
_entity_poly.pdbx_seq_one_letter_code
_entity_poly.pdbx_strand_id
1 'polypeptide(L)'
;MDFQAFETSRKKFHEYVEEFRKQAPWEIVEADPEYCLGLMIEASELQAKKGESPPGDFLKWKTVMGSPPGKPLRPLIHLYLKEEEWKNRSDLLDRSGSLFQNPSFQSWYLEEEEARKYLALLKEASESRLVLTPYQKEGRVMEIYRQAVEELFTGERRVLFRRRLEEMAYVLWKTGKENEAQMSFVAALGMESEGGILSIHPFLLELVKRSLTALLEEEAKKQSKESDLLIKP
;
A
#
# COMPACT_ATOMS: atom_id res chain seq x y z
N MET A 1 -2.32 2.81 -18.65
CA MET A 1 -1.69 4.02 -18.05
C MET A 1 -2.38 5.19 -18.66
N ASP A 2 -2.80 6.18 -17.87
CA ASP A 2 -3.19 7.47 -18.41
C ASP A 2 -1.93 8.36 -18.43
N PHE A 3 -1.71 9.10 -19.53
CA PHE A 3 -0.50 9.89 -19.72
C PHE A 3 -0.84 11.18 -20.48
N GLN A 4 -0.44 12.32 -19.92
CA GLN A 4 -0.62 13.63 -20.53
C GLN A 4 0.70 14.38 -20.51
N ALA A 5 1.05 15.00 -21.63
CA ALA A 5 2.22 15.86 -21.75
C ALA A 5 1.97 16.98 -22.76
N PHE A 6 2.46 18.16 -22.42
CA PHE A 6 2.28 19.38 -23.20
C PHE A 6 3.46 20.32 -22.99
N GLU A 7 3.71 21.18 -23.98
CA GLU A 7 4.68 22.26 -23.83
C GLU A 7 4.08 23.40 -23.02
N THR A 8 4.85 23.95 -22.10
CA THR A 8 4.42 25.11 -21.31
C THR A 8 5.61 25.99 -20.95
N SER A 9 5.35 27.24 -20.58
CA SER A 9 6.42 28.11 -20.10
C SER A 9 6.82 27.75 -18.67
N ARG A 10 8.06 28.06 -18.29
CA ARG A 10 8.54 27.83 -16.91
C ARG A 10 7.60 28.45 -15.87
N LYS A 11 7.10 29.67 -16.10
CA LYS A 11 6.16 30.34 -15.21
C LYS A 11 4.87 29.53 -15.02
N LYS A 12 4.23 29.15 -16.14
CA LYS A 12 2.98 28.37 -16.12
C LYS A 12 3.15 27.00 -15.49
N PHE A 13 4.31 26.36 -15.67
CA PHE A 13 4.62 25.09 -15.00
C PHE A 13 4.64 25.23 -13.47
N HIS A 14 5.28 26.29 -12.94
CA HIS A 14 5.32 26.50 -11.48
C HIS A 14 3.93 26.80 -10.93
N GLU A 15 3.14 27.61 -11.63
CA GLU A 15 1.73 27.87 -11.27
C GLU A 15 0.91 26.58 -11.25
N TYR A 16 1.06 25.73 -12.27
CA TYR A 16 0.38 24.44 -12.36
C TYR A 16 0.77 23.50 -11.22
N VAL A 17 2.07 23.35 -10.93
CA VAL A 17 2.55 22.46 -9.86
C VAL A 17 2.07 22.93 -8.49
N GLU A 18 2.10 24.24 -8.22
CA GLU A 18 1.61 24.80 -6.96
C GLU A 18 0.11 24.58 -6.78
N GLU A 19 -0.70 24.77 -7.83
CA GLU A 19 -2.13 24.52 -7.77
C GLU A 19 -2.43 23.02 -7.61
N PHE A 20 -1.72 22.17 -8.35
CA PHE A 20 -1.86 20.72 -8.26
C PHE A 20 -1.54 20.22 -6.84
N ARG A 21 -0.47 20.74 -6.21
CA ARG A 21 -0.12 20.41 -4.82
C ARG A 21 -1.19 20.80 -3.82
N LYS A 22 -1.87 21.94 -4.01
CA LYS A 22 -2.96 22.38 -3.12
C LYS A 22 -4.21 21.50 -3.23
N GLN A 23 -4.49 20.99 -4.42
CA GLN A 23 -5.69 20.20 -4.70
C GLN A 23 -5.48 18.70 -4.47
N ALA A 24 -4.23 18.22 -4.53
CA ALA A 24 -3.93 16.81 -4.38
C ALA A 24 -4.33 16.31 -2.97
N PRO A 25 -5.12 15.22 -2.88
CA PRO A 25 -5.50 14.64 -1.60
C PRO A 25 -4.37 13.78 -0.98
N TRP A 26 -3.19 13.74 -1.61
CA TRP A 26 -2.02 12.98 -1.19
C TRP A 26 -0.75 13.85 -1.22
N GLU A 27 0.29 13.40 -0.51
CA GLU A 27 1.58 14.07 -0.49
C GLU A 27 2.30 13.95 -1.84
N ILE A 28 2.82 15.07 -2.34
CA ILE A 28 3.61 15.12 -3.58
C ILE A 28 5.02 15.56 -3.21
N VAL A 29 5.99 14.72 -3.53
CA VAL A 29 7.41 14.98 -3.26
C VAL A 29 8.19 15.07 -4.56
N GLU A 30 9.27 15.84 -4.53
CA GLU A 30 10.24 15.87 -5.63
C GLU A 30 11.02 14.56 -5.66
N ALA A 31 11.20 14.02 -6.88
CA ALA A 31 11.92 12.79 -7.16
C ALA A 31 12.83 12.98 -8.37
N ASP A 32 13.85 12.13 -8.46
CA ASP A 32 14.80 12.16 -9.58
C ASP A 32 14.07 11.93 -10.93
N PRO A 33 14.27 12.80 -11.95
CA PRO A 33 13.57 12.68 -13.23
C PRO A 33 13.87 11.37 -13.98
N GLU A 34 15.10 10.85 -13.90
CA GLU A 34 15.47 9.59 -14.55
C GLU A 34 14.72 8.43 -13.87
N TYR A 35 14.67 8.43 -12.53
CA TYR A 35 13.88 7.46 -11.76
C TYR A 35 12.40 7.46 -12.16
N CYS A 36 11.78 8.64 -12.24
CA CYS A 36 10.39 8.79 -12.69
C CYS A 36 10.18 8.23 -14.11
N LEU A 37 11.12 8.49 -15.03
CA LEU A 37 11.10 7.91 -16.38
C LEU A 37 11.22 6.37 -16.33
N GLY A 38 12.08 5.85 -15.46
CA GLY A 38 12.19 4.42 -15.18
C GLY A 38 10.85 3.81 -14.82
N LEU A 39 10.13 4.40 -13.86
CA LEU A 39 8.80 3.94 -13.43
C LEU A 39 7.78 3.94 -14.58
N MET A 40 7.77 4.99 -15.40
CA MET A 40 6.87 5.08 -16.57
C MET A 40 7.17 3.99 -17.61
N ILE A 41 8.46 3.69 -17.85
CA ILE A 41 8.86 2.61 -18.76
C ILE A 41 8.46 1.25 -18.20
N GLU A 42 8.67 1.00 -16.92
CA GLU A 42 8.26 -0.26 -16.28
C GLU A 42 6.73 -0.45 -16.37
N ALA A 43 5.95 0.60 -16.11
CA ALA A 43 4.49 0.55 -16.27
C ALA A 43 4.05 0.23 -17.70
N SER A 44 4.75 0.80 -18.71
CA SER A 44 4.52 0.50 -20.12
C SER A 44 4.88 -0.95 -20.47
N GLU A 45 5.95 -1.50 -19.90
CA GLU A 45 6.36 -2.90 -20.13
C GLU A 45 5.36 -3.88 -19.49
N LEU A 46 4.83 -3.55 -18.31
CA LEU A 46 3.79 -4.35 -17.65
C LEU A 46 2.49 -4.36 -18.46
N GLN A 47 2.10 -3.25 -19.10
CA GLN A 47 0.96 -3.22 -20.02
C GLN A 47 1.20 -4.07 -21.27
N ALA A 48 2.38 -3.95 -21.88
CA ALA A 48 2.73 -4.76 -23.04
C ALA A 48 2.68 -6.27 -22.73
N LYS A 49 3.14 -6.69 -21.54
CA LYS A 49 3.01 -8.09 -21.07
C LYS A 49 1.56 -8.55 -20.93
N LYS A 50 0.61 -7.63 -20.68
CA LYS A 50 -0.83 -7.89 -20.62
C LYS A 50 -1.52 -7.82 -21.99
N GLY A 51 -0.77 -7.58 -23.07
CA GLY A 51 -1.31 -7.39 -24.42
C GLY A 51 -1.91 -6.00 -24.66
N GLU A 52 -1.71 -5.05 -23.75
CA GLU A 52 -2.15 -3.67 -23.89
C GLU A 52 -1.06 -2.82 -24.54
N SER A 53 -1.46 -1.87 -25.39
CA SER A 53 -0.53 -0.90 -25.96
C SER A 53 -0.38 0.31 -25.04
N PRO A 54 0.83 0.86 -24.86
CA PRO A 54 1.00 2.09 -24.11
C PRO A 54 0.34 3.27 -24.84
N PRO A 55 -0.01 4.36 -24.12
CA PRO A 55 -0.58 5.55 -24.73
C PRO A 55 0.31 6.12 -25.84
N GLY A 56 -0.29 6.50 -26.98
CA GLY A 56 0.46 7.04 -28.12
C GLY A 56 1.26 8.29 -27.78
N ASP A 57 0.71 9.17 -26.93
CA ASP A 57 1.40 10.36 -26.44
C ASP A 57 2.66 10.02 -25.63
N PHE A 58 2.62 8.94 -24.84
CA PHE A 58 3.80 8.49 -24.12
C PHE A 58 4.92 8.09 -25.08
N LEU A 59 4.61 7.33 -26.13
CA LEU A 59 5.60 6.92 -27.13
C LEU A 59 6.24 8.12 -27.85
N LYS A 60 5.43 9.13 -28.17
CA LYS A 60 5.89 10.38 -28.78
C LYS A 60 6.86 11.13 -27.83
N TRP A 61 6.42 11.39 -26.60
CA TRP A 61 7.16 12.20 -25.64
C TRP A 61 8.37 11.49 -25.05
N LYS A 62 8.37 10.16 -25.00
CA LYS A 62 9.52 9.36 -24.52
C LYS A 62 10.83 9.72 -25.25
N THR A 63 10.76 10.13 -26.52
CA THR A 63 11.93 10.53 -27.33
C THR A 63 12.67 11.75 -26.79
N VAL A 64 12.01 12.59 -25.99
CA VAL A 64 12.57 13.84 -25.44
C VAL A 64 12.74 13.82 -23.92
N MET A 65 12.40 12.71 -23.25
CA MET A 65 12.47 12.58 -21.78
C MET A 65 13.85 12.17 -21.24
N GLY A 66 14.85 12.01 -22.11
CA GLY A 66 16.19 11.56 -21.71
C GLY A 66 16.31 10.04 -21.64
N SER A 67 17.26 9.56 -20.83
CA SER A 67 17.53 8.12 -20.65
C SER A 67 17.08 7.65 -19.27
N PRO A 68 16.41 6.49 -19.17
CA PRO A 68 16.09 5.92 -17.87
C PRO A 68 17.35 5.37 -17.19
N PRO A 69 17.33 5.22 -15.85
CA PRO A 69 18.40 4.57 -15.13
C PRO A 69 18.48 3.08 -15.49
N GLY A 70 19.61 2.47 -15.18
CA GLY A 70 19.80 1.03 -15.33
C GLY A 70 18.79 0.21 -14.52
N LYS A 71 18.44 -0.98 -15.01
CA LYS A 71 17.61 -1.94 -14.29
C LYS A 71 18.47 -2.83 -13.37
N PRO A 72 17.93 -3.31 -12.23
CA PRO A 72 16.59 -3.02 -11.69
C PRO A 72 16.48 -1.60 -11.11
N LEU A 73 15.27 -1.03 -11.15
CA LEU A 73 15.00 0.24 -10.48
C LEU A 73 15.04 0.03 -8.98
N ARG A 74 15.98 0.71 -8.32
CA ARG A 74 16.08 0.70 -6.86
C ARG A 74 15.35 1.92 -6.29
N PRO A 75 14.38 1.73 -5.37
CA PRO A 75 13.66 2.86 -4.78
C PRO A 75 14.57 3.92 -4.17
N LEU A 76 14.19 5.18 -4.32
CA LEU A 76 15.03 6.33 -3.97
C LEU A 76 15.35 6.43 -2.47
N ILE A 77 14.60 5.76 -1.60
CA ILE A 77 14.89 5.70 -0.17
C ILE A 77 16.28 5.10 0.11
N HIS A 78 16.80 4.23 -0.76
CA HIS A 78 18.13 3.60 -0.63
C HIS A 78 19.30 4.59 -0.77
N LEU A 79 19.02 5.82 -1.23
CA LEU A 79 19.98 6.93 -1.19
C LEU A 79 20.21 7.44 0.24
N TYR A 80 19.22 7.27 1.13
CA TYR A 80 19.20 7.81 2.49
C TYR A 80 19.36 6.74 3.56
N LEU A 81 18.76 5.56 3.35
CA LEU A 81 18.79 4.44 4.30
C LEU A 81 19.50 3.23 3.68
N LYS A 82 20.42 2.60 4.42
CA LYS A 82 21.17 1.41 3.97
C LYS A 82 20.64 0.14 4.60
N GLU A 83 20.37 -0.88 3.80
CA GLU A 83 19.76 -2.13 4.27
C GLU A 83 20.56 -2.76 5.43
N GLU A 84 21.88 -2.69 5.37
CA GLU A 84 22.79 -3.26 6.36
C GLU A 84 22.62 -2.64 7.75
N GLU A 85 22.25 -1.35 7.80
CA GLU A 85 22.06 -0.60 9.04
C GLU A 85 20.67 -0.86 9.66
N TRP A 86 19.67 -1.15 8.82
CA TRP A 86 18.27 -1.17 9.23
C TRP A 86 17.66 -2.58 9.33
N LYS A 87 18.22 -3.59 8.64
CA LYS A 87 17.65 -4.96 8.58
C LYS A 87 17.47 -5.66 9.93
N ASN A 88 18.23 -5.26 10.95
CA ASN A 88 18.21 -5.89 12.28
C ASN A 88 17.35 -5.11 13.30
N ARG A 89 16.60 -4.08 12.88
CA ARG A 89 15.77 -3.25 13.76
C ARG A 89 14.41 -3.88 14.04
N SER A 90 14.40 -5.01 14.76
CA SER A 90 13.16 -5.72 15.11
C SER A 90 12.18 -4.83 15.90
N ASP A 91 12.68 -3.90 16.71
CA ASP A 91 11.88 -2.92 17.44
C ASP A 91 11.00 -2.04 16.55
N LEU A 92 11.51 -1.67 15.36
CA LEU A 92 10.75 -0.89 14.38
C LEU A 92 9.81 -1.79 13.57
N LEU A 93 10.24 -3.01 13.24
CA LEU A 93 9.40 -3.98 12.54
C LEU A 93 8.15 -4.34 13.38
N ASP A 94 8.33 -4.63 14.67
CA ASP A 94 7.24 -4.97 15.59
C ASP A 94 6.18 -3.85 15.69
N ARG A 95 6.63 -2.60 15.54
CA ARG A 95 5.79 -1.40 15.58
C ARG A 95 5.22 -1.01 14.23
N SER A 96 5.57 -1.70 13.14
CA SER A 96 5.21 -1.27 11.78
C SER A 96 3.70 -1.20 11.52
N GLY A 97 2.88 -1.93 12.29
CA GLY A 97 1.42 -1.78 12.25
C GLY A 97 0.95 -0.36 12.61
N SER A 98 1.70 0.39 13.43
CA SER A 98 1.36 1.77 13.77
C SER A 98 1.46 2.75 12.61
N LEU A 99 2.08 2.37 11.47
CA LEU A 99 2.12 3.19 10.25
C LEU A 99 0.71 3.55 9.75
N PHE A 100 -0.29 2.70 10.00
CA PHE A 100 -1.69 2.99 9.63
C PHE A 100 -2.33 4.14 10.44
N GLN A 101 -1.66 4.64 11.48
CA GLN A 101 -2.06 5.87 12.18
C GLN A 101 -1.66 7.13 11.39
N ASN A 102 -0.73 7.01 10.44
CA ASN A 102 -0.29 8.11 9.60
C ASN A 102 -1.28 8.33 8.42
N PRO A 103 -1.65 9.59 8.09
CA PRO A 103 -2.49 9.92 6.94
C PRO A 103 -2.06 9.27 5.61
N SER A 104 -0.75 9.12 5.37
CA SER A 104 -0.21 8.58 4.12
C SER A 104 -0.58 7.11 3.86
N PHE A 105 -1.04 6.39 4.89
CA PHE A 105 -1.50 4.99 4.78
C PHE A 105 -3.02 4.84 4.87
N GLN A 106 -3.79 5.93 4.98
CA GLN A 106 -5.24 5.82 5.24
C GLN A 106 -6.02 5.13 4.12
N SER A 107 -5.56 5.27 2.88
CA SER A 107 -6.18 4.62 1.70
C SER A 107 -5.72 3.18 1.47
N TRP A 108 -4.82 2.66 2.30
CA TRP A 108 -4.28 1.31 2.12
C TRP A 108 -5.24 0.29 2.71
N TYR A 109 -5.87 -0.44 1.80
CA TYR A 109 -6.78 -1.54 2.11
C TYR A 109 -6.55 -2.69 1.13
N LEU A 110 -7.02 -3.87 1.51
CA LEU A 110 -7.21 -4.97 0.58
C LEU A 110 -8.38 -4.67 -0.36
N GLU A 111 -8.32 -5.23 -1.56
CA GLU A 111 -9.47 -5.22 -2.46
C GLU A 111 -10.63 -5.98 -1.80
N GLU A 112 -11.85 -5.46 -1.95
CA GLU A 112 -13.03 -6.00 -1.27
C GLU A 112 -13.23 -7.48 -1.63
N GLU A 113 -13.10 -7.84 -2.90
CA GLU A 113 -13.27 -9.20 -3.41
C GLU A 113 -12.33 -10.21 -2.74
N GLU A 114 -11.08 -9.81 -2.46
CA GLU A 114 -10.09 -10.65 -1.80
C GLU A 114 -10.38 -10.82 -0.31
N ALA A 115 -10.90 -9.76 0.33
CA ALA A 115 -11.18 -9.70 1.75
C ALA A 115 -12.51 -10.38 2.14
N ARG A 116 -13.49 -10.44 1.23
CA ARG A 116 -14.83 -11.02 1.45
C ARG A 116 -14.82 -12.43 2.05
N LYS A 117 -13.89 -13.31 1.61
CA LYS A 117 -13.76 -14.68 2.12
C LYS A 117 -13.50 -14.68 3.64
N TYR A 118 -12.59 -13.83 4.11
CA TYR A 118 -12.20 -13.79 5.52
C TYR A 118 -13.22 -13.04 6.37
N LEU A 119 -13.92 -12.06 5.78
CA LEU A 119 -15.04 -11.38 6.42
C LEU A 119 -16.13 -12.39 6.83
N ALA A 120 -16.47 -13.33 5.94
CA ALA A 120 -17.43 -14.39 6.24
C ALA A 120 -16.96 -15.29 7.41
N LEU A 121 -15.68 -15.68 7.42
CA LEU A 121 -15.09 -16.46 8.51
C LEU A 121 -15.11 -15.73 9.86
N LEU A 122 -14.86 -14.42 9.86
CA LEU A 122 -14.93 -13.59 11.08
C LEU A 122 -16.34 -13.53 11.64
N LYS A 123 -17.36 -13.36 10.79
CA LYS A 123 -18.77 -13.37 11.21
C LYS A 123 -19.13 -14.71 11.83
N GLU A 124 -18.79 -15.82 11.17
CA GLU A 124 -19.02 -17.17 11.70
C GLU A 124 -18.34 -17.37 13.06
N ALA A 125 -17.09 -16.91 13.21
CA ALA A 125 -16.37 -16.99 14.48
C ALA A 125 -17.04 -16.17 15.60
N SER A 126 -17.63 -15.02 15.26
CA SER A 126 -18.34 -14.16 16.21
C SER A 126 -19.71 -14.70 16.62
N GLU A 127 -20.45 -15.32 15.67
CA GLU A 127 -21.81 -15.84 15.83
C GLU A 127 -21.84 -17.27 16.39
N SER A 128 -20.69 -17.94 16.48
CA SER A 128 -20.60 -19.32 16.96
C SER A 128 -21.27 -19.50 18.32
N ARG A 129 -22.35 -20.31 18.32
CA ARG A 129 -23.17 -20.68 19.48
C ARG A 129 -22.51 -21.70 20.41
N LEU A 130 -21.31 -22.15 20.07
CA LEU A 130 -20.50 -22.97 20.98
C LEU A 130 -20.12 -22.10 22.18
N VAL A 131 -20.22 -22.65 23.39
CA VAL A 131 -19.84 -21.98 24.65
C VAL A 131 -18.32 -21.83 24.69
N LEU A 132 -17.80 -20.92 23.87
CA LEU A 132 -16.39 -20.55 23.82
C LEU A 132 -16.14 -19.44 24.83
N THR A 133 -15.06 -19.59 25.59
CA THR A 133 -14.54 -18.50 26.43
C THR A 133 -14.10 -17.32 25.56
N PRO A 134 -14.10 -16.07 26.07
CA PRO A 134 -13.62 -14.91 25.33
C PRO A 134 -12.23 -15.11 24.69
N TYR A 135 -11.32 -15.76 25.43
CA TYR A 135 -9.97 -16.09 24.96
C TYR A 135 -9.96 -17.03 23.73
N GLN A 136 -10.85 -18.02 23.69
CA GLN A 136 -10.97 -18.92 22.54
C GLN A 136 -11.53 -18.20 21.29
N LYS A 137 -12.43 -17.23 21.50
CA LYS A 137 -12.94 -16.39 20.41
C LYS A 137 -11.85 -15.49 19.83
N GLU A 138 -11.08 -14.82 20.69
CA GLU A 138 -9.93 -14.00 20.27
C GLU A 138 -8.89 -14.83 19.52
N GLY A 139 -8.57 -16.03 20.02
CA GLY A 139 -7.65 -16.95 19.34
C GLY A 139 -8.14 -17.37 17.95
N ARG A 140 -9.45 -17.65 17.80
CA ARG A 140 -10.03 -17.99 16.49
C ARG A 140 -9.99 -16.82 15.51
N VAL A 141 -10.28 -15.61 15.98
CA VAL A 141 -10.19 -14.38 15.17
C VAL A 141 -8.75 -14.14 14.71
N MET A 142 -7.79 -14.28 15.61
CA MET A 142 -6.37 -14.11 15.29
C MET A 142 -5.88 -15.15 14.26
N GLU A 143 -6.38 -16.38 14.33
CA GLU A 143 -6.08 -17.42 13.34
C GLU A 143 -6.60 -17.07 11.95
N ILE A 144 -7.80 -16.47 11.85
CA ILE A 144 -8.35 -16.01 10.57
C ILE A 144 -7.48 -14.91 9.97
N TYR A 145 -7.00 -13.96 10.79
CA TYR A 145 -6.08 -12.93 10.32
C TYR A 145 -4.75 -13.52 9.85
N ARG A 146 -4.19 -14.49 10.58
CA ARG A 146 -2.96 -15.21 10.18
C ARG A 146 -3.15 -15.87 8.82
N GLN A 147 -4.22 -16.65 8.68
CA GLN A 147 -4.58 -17.32 7.44
C GLN A 147 -4.69 -16.34 6.28
N ALA A 148 -5.35 -15.19 6.49
CA ALA A 148 -5.48 -14.15 5.47
C ALA A 148 -4.13 -13.57 5.05
N VAL A 149 -3.21 -13.33 5.99
CA VAL A 149 -1.86 -12.85 5.66
C VAL A 149 -1.09 -13.88 4.84
N GLU A 150 -1.13 -15.15 5.23
CA GLU A 150 -0.39 -16.23 4.56
C GLU A 150 -0.91 -16.51 3.15
N GLU A 151 -2.24 -16.58 2.98
CA GLU A 151 -2.86 -16.87 1.69
C GLU A 151 -2.79 -15.67 0.73
N LEU A 152 -2.98 -14.44 1.21
CA LEU A 152 -2.99 -13.26 0.33
C LEU A 152 -1.59 -12.81 -0.04
N PHE A 153 -0.63 -12.85 0.90
CA PHE A 153 0.71 -12.29 0.71
C PHE A 153 1.75 -13.37 0.45
N THR A 154 1.63 -13.99 -0.72
CA THR A 154 2.63 -14.90 -1.30
C THR A 154 3.86 -14.13 -1.83
N GLY A 155 4.89 -14.83 -2.29
CA GLY A 155 6.18 -14.23 -2.69
C GLY A 155 6.07 -13.04 -3.64
N GLU A 156 5.28 -13.13 -4.71
CA GLU A 156 5.12 -12.01 -5.67
C GLU A 156 4.46 -10.79 -5.02
N ARG A 157 3.41 -10.99 -4.22
CA ARG A 157 2.71 -9.90 -3.54
C ARG A 157 3.59 -9.29 -2.44
N ARG A 158 4.44 -10.06 -1.78
CA ARG A 158 5.43 -9.56 -0.82
C ARG A 158 6.48 -8.68 -1.48
N VAL A 159 6.98 -9.08 -2.66
CA VAL A 159 7.88 -8.24 -3.46
C VAL A 159 7.20 -6.91 -3.85
N LEU A 160 5.93 -6.97 -4.26
CA LEU A 160 5.14 -5.77 -4.55
C LEU A 160 5.02 -4.85 -3.32
N PHE A 161 4.67 -5.41 -2.16
CA PHE A 161 4.48 -4.63 -0.94
C PHE A 161 5.78 -4.10 -0.37
N ARG A 162 6.89 -4.84 -0.49
CA ARG A 162 8.24 -4.32 -0.19
C ARG A 162 8.48 -3.04 -0.96
N ARG A 163 8.33 -3.08 -2.28
CA ARG A 163 8.57 -1.90 -3.11
C ARG A 163 7.64 -0.75 -2.74
N ARG A 164 6.33 -1.00 -2.56
CA ARG A 164 5.38 0.04 -2.15
C ARG A 164 5.78 0.70 -0.82
N LEU A 165 6.26 -0.08 0.14
CA LEU A 165 6.74 0.44 1.42
C LEU A 165 8.06 1.21 1.31
N GLU A 166 8.95 0.81 0.41
CA GLU A 166 10.18 1.57 0.10
C GLU A 166 9.87 2.91 -0.57
N GLU A 167 8.93 2.94 -1.52
CA GLU A 167 8.47 4.19 -2.13
C GLU A 167 7.79 5.11 -1.10
N MET A 168 6.94 4.54 -0.23
CA MET A 168 6.30 5.30 0.84
C MET A 168 7.32 5.82 1.85
N ALA A 169 8.35 5.04 2.17
CA ALA A 169 9.45 5.49 3.01
C ALA A 169 10.17 6.70 2.39
N TYR A 170 10.37 6.73 1.07
CA TYR A 170 10.91 7.90 0.38
C TYR A 170 10.00 9.12 0.52
N VAL A 171 8.68 8.97 0.31
CA VAL A 171 7.72 10.06 0.48
C VAL A 171 7.77 10.62 1.90
N LEU A 172 7.69 9.76 2.92
CA LEU A 172 7.74 10.14 4.33
C LEU A 172 9.06 10.85 4.68
N TRP A 173 10.18 10.36 4.16
CA TRP A 173 11.48 10.98 4.36
C TRP A 173 11.51 12.41 3.78
N LYS A 174 11.02 12.57 2.55
CA LYS A 174 10.97 13.87 1.86
C LYS A 174 9.98 14.86 2.49
N THR A 175 9.00 14.39 3.25
CA THR A 175 8.07 15.23 4.02
C THR A 175 8.49 15.45 5.48
N GLY A 176 9.70 15.01 5.87
CA GLY A 176 10.27 15.23 7.21
C GLY A 176 9.76 14.28 8.28
N LYS A 177 9.04 13.21 7.91
CA LYS A 177 8.53 12.17 8.81
C LYS A 177 9.52 11.01 8.89
N GLU A 178 10.73 11.31 9.35
CA GLU A 178 11.86 10.37 9.27
C GLU A 178 11.65 9.09 10.09
N ASN A 179 11.01 9.17 11.27
CA ASN A 179 10.75 7.99 12.10
C ASN A 179 9.81 7.00 11.38
N GLU A 180 8.75 7.51 10.77
CA GLU A 180 7.81 6.74 9.97
C GLU A 180 8.46 6.22 8.69
N ALA A 181 9.33 7.01 8.06
CA ALA A 181 10.11 6.58 6.90
C ALA A 181 11.00 5.37 7.22
N GLN A 182 11.75 5.44 8.33
CA GLN A 182 12.59 4.35 8.82
C GLN A 182 11.76 3.11 9.14
N MET A 183 10.61 3.28 9.81
CA MET A 183 9.71 2.18 10.13
C MET A 183 9.11 1.53 8.87
N SER A 184 8.71 2.33 7.88
CA SER A 184 8.22 1.84 6.57
C SER A 184 9.32 1.09 5.82
N PHE A 185 10.56 1.58 5.86
CA PHE A 185 11.70 0.92 5.25
C PHE A 185 12.02 -0.42 5.92
N VAL A 186 12.06 -0.46 7.25
CA VAL A 186 12.26 -1.72 8.00
C VAL A 186 11.13 -2.72 7.73
N ALA A 187 9.88 -2.26 7.69
CA ALA A 187 8.75 -3.08 7.28
C ALA A 187 8.93 -3.64 5.86
N ALA A 188 9.49 -2.86 4.93
CA ALA A 188 9.78 -3.36 3.60
C ALA A 188 10.84 -4.47 3.60
N LEU A 189 11.93 -4.30 4.35
CA LEU A 189 12.97 -5.33 4.48
C LEU A 189 12.44 -6.62 5.12
N GLY A 190 11.50 -6.50 6.06
CA GLY A 190 10.82 -7.63 6.69
C GLY A 190 9.99 -8.49 5.71
N MET A 191 9.66 -7.99 4.52
CA MET A 191 8.88 -8.73 3.53
C MET A 191 9.64 -9.91 2.90
N GLU A 192 10.99 -9.87 2.90
CA GLU A 192 11.85 -10.97 2.41
C GLU A 192 11.76 -12.22 3.28
N SER A 193 11.42 -12.04 4.57
CA SER A 193 11.21 -13.16 5.47
C SER A 193 9.87 -13.80 5.12
N GLU A 194 9.89 -14.93 4.40
CA GLU A 194 8.78 -15.88 4.45
C GLU A 194 8.50 -16.10 5.93
N GLY A 195 7.31 -15.67 6.39
CA GLY A 195 7.01 -15.63 7.81
C GLY A 195 7.34 -16.98 8.40
N GLY A 196 8.33 -17.04 9.31
CA GLY A 196 8.55 -18.26 10.06
C GLY A 196 7.24 -18.63 10.75
N ILE A 197 7.04 -19.92 10.98
CA ILE A 197 5.85 -20.51 11.65
C ILE A 197 5.45 -19.74 12.94
N LEU A 198 6.37 -18.96 13.52
CA LEU A 198 6.23 -18.26 14.79
C LEU A 198 5.89 -16.75 14.71
N SER A 199 6.04 -16.05 13.57
CA SER A 199 5.78 -14.60 13.54
C SER A 199 5.23 -14.09 12.20
N ILE A 200 4.06 -13.45 12.28
CA ILE A 200 3.37 -12.80 11.15
C ILE A 200 3.94 -11.40 11.00
N HIS A 201 4.14 -10.95 9.76
CA HIS A 201 4.58 -9.59 9.49
C HIS A 201 3.61 -8.54 10.08
N PRO A 202 4.02 -7.66 11.02
CA PRO A 202 3.10 -6.78 11.74
C PRO A 202 2.34 -5.79 10.86
N PHE A 203 3.00 -5.22 9.84
CA PHE A 203 2.34 -4.36 8.85
C PHE A 203 1.21 -5.09 8.08
N LEU A 204 1.47 -6.31 7.58
CA LEU A 204 0.48 -7.06 6.81
C LEU A 204 -0.70 -7.49 7.68
N LEU A 205 -0.41 -7.87 8.93
CA LEU A 205 -1.45 -8.20 9.90
C LEU A 205 -2.39 -7.02 10.13
N GLU A 206 -1.84 -5.82 10.34
CA GLU A 206 -2.66 -4.62 10.56
C GLU A 206 -3.45 -4.21 9.32
N LEU A 207 -2.84 -4.34 8.12
CA LEU A 207 -3.53 -4.12 6.85
C LEU A 207 -4.77 -5.00 6.71
N VAL A 208 -4.64 -6.30 7.00
CA VAL A 208 -5.75 -7.27 6.97
C VAL A 208 -6.82 -6.88 7.99
N LYS A 209 -6.43 -6.64 9.25
CA LYS A 209 -7.37 -6.26 10.32
C LYS A 209 -8.20 -5.05 9.93
N ARG A 210 -7.53 -3.96 9.57
CA ARG A 210 -8.18 -2.70 9.20
C ARG A 210 -9.09 -2.84 7.98
N SER A 211 -8.67 -3.63 6.98
CA SER A 211 -9.51 -3.89 5.79
C SER A 211 -10.79 -4.64 6.13
N LEU A 212 -10.71 -5.67 6.96
CA LEU A 212 -11.89 -6.43 7.37
C LEU A 212 -12.80 -5.62 8.30
N THR A 213 -12.24 -4.81 9.19
CA THR A 213 -13.02 -3.88 10.03
C THR A 213 -13.78 -2.86 9.17
N ALA A 214 -13.13 -2.27 8.17
CA ALA A 214 -13.78 -1.31 7.28
C ALA A 214 -14.99 -1.91 6.54
N LEU A 215 -14.85 -3.16 6.06
CA LEU A 215 -15.96 -3.87 5.40
C LEU A 215 -17.11 -4.20 6.36
N LEU A 216 -16.81 -4.62 7.60
CA LEU A 216 -17.84 -4.83 8.63
C LEU A 216 -18.63 -3.56 8.90
N GLU A 217 -17.94 -2.42 9.05
CA GLU A 217 -18.59 -1.13 9.27
C GLU A 217 -19.45 -0.69 8.08
N GLU A 218 -18.99 -0.94 6.86
CA GLU A 218 -19.74 -0.62 5.65
C GLU A 218 -21.03 -1.44 5.54
N GLU A 219 -20.96 -2.75 5.78
CA GLU A 219 -22.15 -3.61 5.78
C GLU A 219 -23.15 -3.23 6.88
N ALA A 220 -22.67 -2.90 8.09
CA ALA A 220 -23.53 -2.44 9.18
C ALA A 220 -24.25 -1.13 8.82
N LYS A 221 -23.54 -0.18 8.18
CA LYS A 221 -24.12 1.08 7.68
C LYS A 221 -25.15 0.85 6.56
N LYS A 222 -24.96 -0.16 5.72
CA LYS A 222 -25.94 -0.53 4.67
C LYS A 222 -27.22 -1.11 5.30
N GLN A 223 -27.08 -2.03 6.26
CA GLN A 223 -28.21 -2.64 6.98
C GLN A 223 -29.03 -1.61 7.78
N SER A 224 -28.38 -0.66 8.44
CA SER A 224 -29.08 0.40 9.18
C SER A 224 -29.91 1.29 8.24
N LYS A 225 -29.34 1.69 7.09
CA LYS A 225 -30.07 2.49 6.09
C LYS A 225 -31.26 1.75 5.49
N GLU A 226 -31.14 0.45 5.23
CA GLU A 226 -32.24 -0.36 4.70
C GLU A 226 -33.37 -0.53 5.73
N SER A 227 -33.04 -0.75 7.01
CA SER A 227 -34.06 -0.82 8.08
C SER A 227 -34.77 0.52 8.30
N ASP A 228 -34.08 1.65 8.20
CA ASP A 228 -34.69 2.99 8.28
C ASP A 228 -35.65 3.29 7.10
N LEU A 229 -35.40 2.71 5.92
CA LEU A 229 -36.27 2.86 4.75
C LEU A 229 -37.56 2.02 4.84
N LEU A 230 -37.52 0.92 5.58
CA LEU A 230 -38.68 0.03 5.81
C LEU A 230 -39.64 0.54 6.90
N ILE A 231 -39.24 1.54 7.70
CA ILE A 231 -40.01 2.06 8.85
C ILE A 231 -40.83 3.32 8.50
N LYS A 232 -40.91 3.76 7.23
CA LYS A 232 -41.74 4.93 6.87
C LYS A 232 -43.23 4.56 6.70
N PRO A 233 -44.16 5.10 7.52
CA PRO A 233 -45.60 4.92 7.38
C PRO A 233 -46.19 5.74 6.21
#